data_AF-A0A1C5Q1D5-F1
#
_entry.id   AF-A0A1C5Q1D5-F1
#
_cell.length_a   1.000
_cell.length_b   1.000
_cell.length_c   1.000
_cell.angle_alpha   90.00
_cell.angle_beta   90.00
_cell.angle_gamma   90.00
#
_symmetry.space_group_name_H-M   'P 1'
#
loop_
_entity.id
_entity.type
_entity.pdbx_description
1 polymer ?
#
loop_
_entity_poly.entity_id
_entity_poly.type
_entity_poly.pdbx_seq_one_letter_code
_entity_poly.pdbx_strand_id
1 'polypeptide(L)'
;MKSHMEMNSNIERSEVRRDRGDVKRPSNELPHMKSMEGRRLERTRESERPSTELPHIKEKNIQKQNNKEINEVPKLGGSYRDVKKSSNGETHEVHHMPADSASYLERDDGPAISMEKTDHRQTASYGSSREAREYRAQQRELIEDGKFEKAMQMDIDDIHEKFGDKYNNAIDQMLDYKKQLKQEGRI
;
A
#
# COMPACT_ATOMS: atom_id res chain seq x y z
N MET A 1 -62.02 -19.82 3.02
CA MET A 1 -62.46 -18.98 4.16
C MET A 1 -61.38 -17.95 4.41
N LYS A 2 -61.77 -16.67 4.42
CA LYS A 2 -60.90 -15.50 4.57
C LYS A 2 -60.38 -15.40 6.01
N SER A 3 -59.10 -15.05 6.17
CA SER A 3 -58.59 -14.36 7.35
C SER A 3 -57.44 -13.47 6.91
N HIS A 4 -57.81 -12.23 6.58
CA HIS A 4 -56.93 -11.06 6.60
C HIS A 4 -56.63 -10.76 8.07
N MET A 5 -55.38 -10.42 8.39
CA MET A 5 -55.07 -9.66 9.60
C MET A 5 -53.99 -8.64 9.24
N GLU A 6 -54.46 -7.53 8.67
CA GLU A 6 -53.73 -6.27 8.65
C GLU A 6 -53.76 -5.68 10.07
N MET A 7 -52.61 -5.25 10.59
CA MET A 7 -52.54 -4.33 11.71
C MET A 7 -51.68 -3.13 11.32
N ASN A 8 -52.35 -2.03 10.99
CA ASN A 8 -51.80 -0.68 10.93
C ASN A 8 -52.15 0.04 12.23
N SER A 9 -51.17 0.67 12.91
CA SER A 9 -51.34 1.99 13.54
C SER A 9 -50.05 2.52 14.20
N ASN A 10 -49.46 3.53 13.54
CA ASN A 10 -49.11 4.86 14.06
C ASN A 10 -48.30 5.09 15.35
N ILE A 11 -47.15 5.74 15.14
CA ILE A 11 -46.67 7.04 15.70
C ILE A 11 -46.55 7.14 17.23
N GLU A 12 -45.31 7.25 17.72
CA GLU A 12 -44.90 8.37 18.58
C GLU A 12 -43.50 8.87 18.21
N ARG A 13 -43.42 10.16 17.93
CA ARG A 13 -42.25 10.92 17.51
C ARG A 13 -41.84 11.76 18.72
N SER A 14 -40.82 11.35 19.46
CA SER A 14 -40.32 12.15 20.58
C SER A 14 -39.41 13.27 20.06
N GLU A 15 -39.95 14.48 20.00
CA GLU A 15 -39.18 15.72 19.81
C GLU A 15 -38.30 15.98 21.05
N VAL A 16 -36.98 16.06 20.87
CA VAL A 16 -36.08 16.74 21.80
C VAL A 16 -35.60 18.01 21.13
N ARG A 17 -36.10 19.15 21.64
CA ARG A 17 -35.63 20.49 21.28
C ARG A 17 -34.58 20.97 22.30
N ARG A 18 -33.74 21.89 21.81
CA ARG A 18 -32.78 22.79 22.47
C ARG A 18 -31.35 22.19 22.52
N ASP A 19 -30.28 22.89 22.17
CA ASP A 19 -30.08 24.34 22.06
C ASP A 19 -28.95 24.67 21.06
N ARG A 20 -29.03 25.87 20.48
CA ARG A 20 -28.14 26.38 19.44
C ARG A 20 -26.86 26.94 20.07
N GLY A 21 -25.70 26.41 19.68
CA GLY A 21 -24.40 27.03 19.89
C GLY A 21 -23.88 27.57 18.56
N ASP A 22 -23.87 28.90 18.43
CA ASP A 22 -23.32 29.64 17.31
C ASP A 22 -21.82 29.38 17.14
N VAL A 23 -21.41 28.73 16.04
CA VAL A 23 -20.02 28.75 15.57
C VAL A 23 -19.96 29.54 14.27
N LYS A 24 -19.47 30.78 14.40
CA LYS A 24 -19.21 31.73 13.32
C LYS A 24 -18.37 31.09 12.21
N ARG A 25 -18.95 31.07 11.01
CA ARG A 25 -18.31 30.78 9.73
C ARG A 25 -17.45 31.98 9.32
N PRO A 26 -16.13 31.84 9.07
CA PRO A 26 -15.36 32.91 8.45
C PRO A 26 -15.73 33.02 6.98
N SER A 27 -16.15 34.22 6.59
CA SER A 27 -16.46 34.66 5.24
C SER A 27 -15.19 34.83 4.40
N ASN A 28 -15.17 34.17 3.24
CA ASN A 28 -14.24 34.44 2.15
C ASN A 28 -14.50 35.86 1.60
N GLU A 29 -13.57 36.78 1.81
CA GLU A 29 -13.48 38.01 1.03
C GLU A 29 -12.29 37.91 0.06
N LEU A 30 -12.61 37.85 -1.23
CA LEU A 30 -11.68 38.09 -2.34
C LEU A 30 -11.58 39.60 -2.56
N PRO A 31 -10.38 40.20 -2.62
CA PRO A 31 -10.22 41.53 -3.20
C PRO A 31 -10.03 41.45 -4.72
N HIS A 32 -10.87 42.21 -5.45
CA HIS A 32 -10.79 42.41 -6.89
C HIS A 32 -9.81 43.55 -7.24
N MET A 33 -8.81 43.19 -8.05
CA MET A 33 -8.09 43.94 -9.10
C MET A 33 -7.86 45.46 -8.96
N LYS A 34 -6.58 45.85 -9.11
CA LYS A 34 -6.19 47.13 -9.71
C LYS A 34 -5.10 46.91 -10.77
N SER A 35 -5.42 47.31 -11.99
CA SER A 35 -4.57 47.43 -13.18
C SER A 35 -3.37 48.36 -12.96
N MET A 36 -2.20 48.03 -13.53
CA MET A 36 -1.28 49.03 -14.10
C MET A 36 -0.43 48.44 -15.23
N GLU A 37 -0.64 48.98 -16.42
CA GLU A 37 0.20 48.94 -17.61
C GLU A 37 1.69 49.23 -17.34
N GLY A 38 2.55 48.51 -18.06
CA GLY A 38 3.63 49.09 -18.86
C GLY A 38 4.77 49.84 -18.16
N ARG A 39 5.94 49.19 -18.04
CA ARG A 39 7.22 49.83 -18.39
C ARG A 39 8.33 48.81 -18.68
N ARG A 40 8.78 48.90 -19.92
CA ARG A 40 10.01 48.39 -20.53
C ARG A 40 11.24 48.97 -19.83
N LEU A 41 12.26 48.15 -19.58
CA LEU A 41 13.70 48.44 -19.44
C LEU A 41 14.35 47.07 -19.18
N GLU A 42 15.56 46.71 -19.59
CA GLU A 42 16.58 47.19 -20.51
C GLU A 42 17.64 46.07 -20.48
N ARG A 43 18.49 46.03 -21.50
CA ARG A 43 19.49 45.00 -21.71
C ARG A 43 20.80 45.47 -21.08
N THR A 44 21.40 44.68 -20.20
CA THR A 44 22.84 44.82 -19.92
C THR A 44 23.54 43.47 -20.10
N ARG A 45 24.51 43.49 -21.02
CA ARG A 45 25.53 42.47 -21.26
C ARG A 45 26.71 42.72 -20.32
N GLU A 46 27.65 41.76 -20.36
CA GLU A 46 29.00 41.72 -19.80
C GLU A 46 29.08 40.92 -18.48
N SER A 47 29.99 39.97 -18.32
CA SER A 47 31.25 39.70 -19.01
C SER A 47 31.72 38.27 -18.76
N GLU A 48 32.52 37.80 -19.71
CA GLU A 48 33.15 36.49 -19.86
C GLU A 48 34.17 36.18 -18.77
N ARG A 49 34.31 34.88 -18.39
CA ARG A 49 35.58 34.28 -17.94
C ARG A 49 35.67 32.82 -18.41
N PRO A 50 36.89 32.30 -18.65
CA PRO A 50 37.21 31.59 -19.89
C PRO A 50 37.25 30.07 -19.77
N SER A 51 36.95 29.43 -20.90
CA SER A 51 37.20 28.03 -21.21
C SER A 51 38.67 27.69 -21.04
N THR A 52 38.98 26.76 -20.13
CA THR A 52 40.28 26.09 -20.07
C THR A 52 40.11 24.68 -20.60
N GLU A 53 40.58 24.44 -21.83
CA GLU A 53 40.75 23.11 -22.38
C GLU A 53 41.89 22.39 -21.63
N LEU A 54 41.59 21.20 -21.11
CA LEU A 54 42.57 20.22 -20.64
C LEU A 54 42.17 18.84 -21.21
N PRO A 55 43.15 17.95 -21.42
CA PRO A 55 43.28 17.17 -22.64
C PRO A 55 42.40 15.91 -22.70
N HIS A 56 42.12 15.55 -23.95
CA HIS A 56 41.44 14.35 -24.41
C HIS A 56 42.17 13.07 -23.95
N ILE A 57 41.71 12.46 -22.85
CA ILE A 57 42.18 11.14 -22.38
C ILE A 57 41.04 10.12 -22.51
N LYS A 58 41.05 9.44 -23.66
CA LYS A 58 40.45 8.13 -24.00
C LYS A 58 39.34 7.61 -23.07
N GLU A 59 38.11 7.90 -23.47
CA GLU A 59 36.83 7.31 -23.04
C GLU A 59 36.72 5.81 -23.35
N LYS A 60 37.61 4.93 -22.88
CA LYS A 60 37.43 3.48 -23.03
C LYS A 60 38.06 2.69 -21.88
N ASN A 61 37.60 2.86 -20.63
CA ASN A 61 37.76 1.81 -19.60
C ASN A 61 37.01 2.03 -18.26
N ILE A 62 35.93 2.82 -18.20
CA ILE A 62 35.17 3.07 -16.95
C ILE A 62 33.74 2.51 -17.06
N GLN A 63 33.58 1.25 -17.49
CA GLN A 63 32.25 0.61 -17.49
C GLN A 63 32.23 -0.81 -16.90
N LYS A 64 33.36 -1.34 -16.39
CA LYS A 64 33.41 -2.74 -15.94
C LYS A 64 33.56 -2.95 -14.43
N GLN A 65 33.58 -1.90 -13.61
CA GLN A 65 33.81 -2.06 -12.16
C GLN A 65 32.86 -1.32 -11.22
N ASN A 66 31.82 -0.64 -11.72
CA ASN A 66 30.93 0.17 -10.86
C ASN A 66 29.50 -0.37 -10.70
N ASN A 67 29.20 -1.61 -11.13
CA ASN A 67 27.87 -2.23 -10.96
C ASN A 67 27.77 -3.09 -9.68
N LYS A 68 28.35 -2.66 -8.56
CA LYS A 68 28.24 -3.39 -7.28
C LYS A 68 27.83 -2.53 -6.10
N GLU A 69 27.11 -1.43 -6.34
CA GLU A 69 26.57 -0.60 -5.25
C GLU A 69 25.51 0.37 -5.80
N ILE A 70 24.46 -0.16 -6.44
CA ILE A 70 23.16 0.46 -6.27
C ILE A 70 22.63 -0.09 -4.94
N ASN A 71 22.48 0.78 -3.95
CA ASN A 71 21.76 0.48 -2.73
C ASN A 71 20.29 0.22 -3.11
N GLU A 72 20.00 -0.96 -3.68
CA GLU A 72 18.65 -1.41 -3.96
C GLU A 72 17.91 -1.49 -2.62
N VAL A 73 16.78 -0.79 -2.54
CA VAL A 73 15.88 -0.90 -1.38
C VAL A 73 15.60 -2.39 -1.20
N PRO A 74 15.84 -2.97 0.00
CA PRO A 74 15.60 -4.39 0.23
C PRO A 74 14.19 -4.77 -0.21
N LYS A 75 14.09 -5.84 -1.01
CA LYS A 75 12.81 -6.38 -1.46
C LYS A 75 12.15 -7.10 -0.28
N LEU A 76 11.36 -6.35 0.49
CA LEU A 76 10.68 -6.83 1.70
C LEU A 76 9.26 -7.30 1.40
N GLY A 77 8.67 -6.91 0.26
CA GLY A 77 7.37 -7.40 -0.19
C GLY A 77 7.27 -7.55 -1.70
N GLY A 78 6.35 -8.40 -2.16
CA GLY A 78 6.13 -8.68 -3.58
C GLY A 78 5.77 -10.14 -3.82
N SER A 79 6.25 -10.72 -4.93
CA SER A 79 6.13 -12.16 -5.16
C SER A 79 6.95 -12.93 -4.12
N TYR A 80 6.47 -14.08 -3.66
CA TYR A 80 7.23 -14.95 -2.77
C TYR A 80 8.62 -15.24 -3.31
N ARG A 81 8.75 -15.51 -4.60
CA ARG A 81 10.03 -15.77 -5.26
C ARG A 81 11.03 -14.63 -5.06
N ASP A 82 10.61 -13.38 -5.23
CA ASP A 82 11.52 -12.25 -5.16
C ASP A 82 11.86 -11.90 -3.71
N VAL A 83 10.86 -11.94 -2.81
CA VAL A 83 11.06 -11.74 -1.38
C VAL A 83 11.96 -12.84 -0.78
N LYS A 84 11.83 -14.09 -1.27
CA LYS A 84 12.66 -15.20 -0.80
C LYS A 84 14.13 -15.05 -1.20
N LYS A 85 14.41 -14.47 -2.36
CA LYS A 85 15.80 -14.22 -2.83
C LYS A 85 16.50 -13.15 -2.00
N SER A 86 15.77 -12.15 -1.53
CA SER A 86 16.29 -11.03 -0.72
C SER A 86 16.27 -11.29 0.78
N SER A 87 15.46 -12.25 1.26
CA SER A 87 15.28 -12.51 2.69
C SER A 87 16.47 -13.25 3.31
N ASN A 88 16.90 -12.79 4.49
CA ASN A 88 17.85 -13.52 5.33
C ASN A 88 17.12 -14.66 6.06
N GLY A 89 17.19 -15.87 5.49
CA GLY A 89 16.54 -17.07 6.03
C GLY A 89 16.97 -17.50 7.43
N GLU A 90 18.02 -16.89 8.02
CA GLU A 90 18.42 -17.15 9.41
C GLU A 90 17.45 -16.52 10.41
N THR A 91 17.11 -15.25 10.20
CA THR A 91 16.28 -14.45 11.13
C THR A 91 14.89 -14.14 10.60
N HIS A 92 14.70 -14.22 9.28
CA HIS A 92 13.45 -13.90 8.60
C HIS A 92 12.86 -15.10 7.87
N GLU A 93 11.55 -15.08 7.74
CA GLU A 93 10.74 -15.97 6.93
C GLU A 93 9.88 -15.14 5.96
N VAL A 94 9.43 -15.79 4.88
CA VAL A 94 8.56 -15.15 3.89
C VAL A 94 7.14 -15.59 4.16
N HIS A 95 6.29 -14.64 4.49
CA HIS A 95 4.90 -14.83 4.86
C HIS A 95 3.98 -14.50 3.69
N HIS A 96 3.19 -15.47 3.27
CA HIS A 96 2.22 -15.31 2.19
C HIS A 96 0.96 -14.59 2.67
N MET A 97 0.47 -13.65 1.86
CA MET A 97 -0.75 -12.88 2.14
C MET A 97 -1.55 -12.67 0.83
N PRO A 98 -2.65 -13.41 0.57
CA PRO A 98 -3.24 -14.48 1.36
C PRO A 98 -2.32 -15.70 1.54
N ALA A 99 -2.64 -16.57 2.50
CA ALA A 99 -1.89 -17.81 2.69
C ALA A 99 -1.84 -18.67 1.41
N ASP A 100 -0.66 -19.21 1.10
CA ASP A 100 -0.39 -20.04 -0.10
C ASP A 100 -1.46 -21.14 -0.30
N SER A 101 -1.78 -21.88 0.76
CA SER A 101 -2.77 -22.97 0.69
C SER A 101 -4.22 -22.52 0.44
N ALA A 102 -4.51 -21.22 0.53
CA ALA A 102 -5.82 -20.64 0.24
C ALA A 102 -5.89 -20.04 -1.17
N SER A 103 -4.73 -19.73 -1.78
CA SER A 103 -4.63 -19.09 -3.09
C SER A 103 -4.64 -20.10 -4.23
N TYR A 104 -5.13 -19.69 -5.40
CA TYR A 104 -4.98 -20.43 -6.66
C TYR A 104 -3.72 -20.04 -7.43
N LEU A 105 -2.99 -19.00 -6.98
CA LEU A 105 -1.72 -18.61 -7.59
C LEU A 105 -0.68 -19.69 -7.32
N GLU A 106 0.19 -19.90 -8.30
CA GLU A 106 1.42 -20.67 -8.07
C GLU A 106 2.18 -20.08 -6.89
N ARG A 107 2.74 -20.94 -6.04
CA ARG A 107 3.40 -20.53 -4.80
C ARG A 107 4.40 -19.40 -4.99
N ASP A 108 5.24 -19.49 -6.01
CA ASP A 108 6.28 -18.49 -6.27
C ASP A 108 5.74 -17.10 -6.67
N ASP A 109 4.50 -17.07 -7.16
CA ASP A 109 3.80 -15.85 -7.60
C ASP A 109 2.79 -15.34 -6.56
N GLY A 110 2.60 -16.05 -5.44
CA GLY A 110 1.78 -15.57 -4.34
C GLY A 110 2.35 -14.28 -3.74
N PRO A 111 1.52 -13.26 -3.44
CA PRO A 111 1.99 -12.08 -2.71
C PRO A 111 2.49 -12.47 -1.32
N ALA A 112 3.57 -11.83 -0.90
CA ALA A 112 4.23 -12.13 0.35
C ALA A 112 5.02 -10.94 0.90
N ILE A 113 5.34 -11.02 2.19
CA ILE A 113 6.27 -10.11 2.90
C ILE A 113 7.38 -10.89 3.59
N SER A 114 8.53 -10.26 3.80
CA SER A 114 9.60 -10.76 4.68
C SER A 114 9.31 -10.30 6.10
N MET A 115 9.30 -11.22 7.05
CA MET A 115 9.06 -10.93 8.46
C MET A 115 9.95 -11.75 9.40
N GLU A 116 10.14 -11.30 10.63
CA GLU A 116 10.92 -12.06 11.62
C GLU A 116 10.27 -13.41 11.93
N LYS A 117 11.07 -14.46 12.12
CA LYS A 117 10.55 -15.81 12.41
C LYS A 117 9.68 -15.88 13.66
N THR A 118 9.99 -15.08 14.68
CA THR A 118 9.23 -14.99 15.93
C THR A 118 7.86 -14.36 15.71
N ASP A 119 7.77 -13.40 14.80
CA ASP A 119 6.52 -12.71 14.47
C ASP A 119 5.68 -13.56 13.52
N HIS A 120 6.31 -14.23 12.54
CA HIS A 120 5.61 -15.17 11.66
C HIS A 120 4.86 -16.25 12.43
N ARG A 121 5.46 -16.75 13.53
CA ARG A 121 4.82 -17.74 14.41
C ARG A 121 3.53 -17.26 15.08
N GLN A 122 3.32 -15.95 15.14
CA GLN A 122 2.17 -15.34 15.80
C GLN A 122 1.07 -14.96 14.81
N THR A 123 1.29 -14.97 13.50
CA THR A 123 0.25 -14.62 12.52
C THR A 123 -0.88 -15.65 12.54
N ALA A 124 -2.12 -15.20 12.27
CA ALA A 124 -3.30 -16.03 12.41
C ALA A 124 -3.30 -17.23 11.45
N SER A 125 -2.67 -17.08 10.29
CA SER A 125 -2.55 -18.15 9.30
C SER A 125 -1.39 -19.12 9.57
N TYR A 126 -0.57 -18.91 10.61
CA TYR A 126 0.60 -19.75 10.92
C TYR A 126 0.25 -21.09 11.57
N GLY A 127 0.95 -22.15 11.15
CA GLY A 127 0.91 -23.46 11.81
C GLY A 127 -0.34 -24.29 11.53
N SER A 128 -0.58 -25.27 12.39
CA SER A 128 -1.57 -26.34 12.19
C SER A 128 -2.70 -26.34 13.22
N SER A 129 -2.82 -25.28 14.03
CA SER A 129 -3.94 -25.15 14.98
C SER A 129 -5.28 -25.13 14.24
N ARG A 130 -6.36 -25.43 14.97
CA ARG A 130 -7.71 -25.38 14.41
C ARG A 130 -8.02 -23.96 13.93
N GLU A 131 -7.67 -22.97 14.74
CA GLU A 131 -7.89 -21.55 14.49
C GLU A 131 -7.16 -21.11 13.20
N ALA A 132 -5.91 -21.53 13.00
CA ALA A 132 -5.16 -21.22 11.78
C ALA A 132 -5.75 -21.90 10.52
N ARG A 133 -6.31 -23.11 10.67
CA ARG A 133 -7.00 -23.80 9.58
C ARG A 133 -8.30 -23.10 9.20
N GLU A 134 -9.08 -22.66 10.20
CA GLU A 134 -10.32 -21.90 10.00
C GLU A 134 -10.03 -20.55 9.34
N TYR A 135 -8.96 -19.87 9.77
CA TYR A 135 -8.52 -18.61 9.16
C TYR A 135 -8.20 -18.78 7.66
N ARG A 136 -7.40 -19.79 7.30
CA ARG A 136 -7.10 -20.09 5.88
C ARG A 136 -8.31 -20.57 5.09
N ALA A 137 -9.29 -21.22 5.73
CA ALA A 137 -10.55 -21.58 5.09
C ALA A 137 -11.38 -20.34 4.75
N GLN A 138 -11.48 -19.36 5.67
CA GLN A 138 -12.14 -18.09 5.40
C GLN A 138 -11.46 -17.31 4.25
N GLN A 139 -10.12 -17.30 4.22
CA GLN A 139 -9.38 -16.74 3.09
C GLN A 139 -9.74 -17.43 1.77
N ARG A 140 -9.83 -18.76 1.77
CA ARG A 140 -10.18 -19.54 0.58
C ARG A 140 -11.60 -19.21 0.10
N GLU A 141 -12.58 -19.18 0.99
CA GLU A 141 -13.97 -18.82 0.65
C GLU A 141 -14.05 -17.43 0.00
N LEU A 142 -13.32 -16.45 0.54
CA LEU A 142 -13.23 -15.12 -0.05
C LEU A 142 -12.60 -15.15 -1.44
N ILE A 143 -11.53 -15.92 -1.63
CA ILE A 143 -10.83 -16.02 -2.92
C ILE A 143 -11.72 -16.69 -3.97
N GLU A 144 -12.43 -17.77 -3.61
CA GLU A 144 -13.39 -18.47 -4.47
C GLU A 144 -14.55 -17.55 -4.90
N ASP A 145 -14.96 -16.64 -4.02
CA ASP A 145 -15.96 -15.59 -4.29
C ASP A 145 -15.42 -14.40 -5.12
N GLY A 146 -14.17 -14.45 -5.59
CA GLY A 146 -13.52 -13.35 -6.32
C GLY A 146 -13.14 -12.14 -5.44
N LYS A 147 -13.04 -12.34 -4.13
CA LYS A 147 -12.71 -11.30 -3.14
C LYS A 147 -11.27 -11.43 -2.65
N PHE A 148 -10.32 -11.60 -3.56
CA PHE A 148 -8.89 -11.75 -3.24
C PHE A 148 -8.36 -10.61 -2.37
N GLU A 149 -8.74 -9.35 -2.67
CA GLU A 149 -8.34 -8.18 -1.89
C GLU A 149 -8.83 -8.24 -0.43
N LYS A 150 -10.00 -8.85 -0.17
CA LYS A 150 -10.50 -9.03 1.20
C LYS A 150 -9.70 -10.10 1.95
N ALA A 151 -9.38 -11.21 1.29
CA ALA A 151 -8.54 -12.26 1.89
C ALA A 151 -7.15 -11.73 2.26
N MET A 152 -6.58 -10.84 1.44
CA MET A 152 -5.31 -10.16 1.73
C MET A 152 -5.46 -9.15 2.87
N GLN A 153 -6.56 -8.40 2.91
CA GLN A 153 -6.82 -7.44 3.99
C GLN A 153 -6.90 -8.12 5.35
N MET A 154 -7.42 -9.36 5.43
CA MET A 154 -7.40 -10.14 6.67
C MET A 154 -5.98 -10.26 7.25
N ASP A 155 -4.97 -10.57 6.43
CA ASP A 155 -3.60 -10.70 6.92
C ASP A 155 -2.99 -9.34 7.27
N ILE A 156 -3.32 -8.28 6.52
CA ILE A 156 -2.86 -6.91 6.83
C ILE A 156 -3.38 -6.49 8.20
N ASP A 157 -4.67 -6.70 8.45
CA ASP A 157 -5.30 -6.38 9.74
C ASP A 157 -4.68 -7.20 10.88
N ASP A 158 -4.44 -8.50 10.67
CA ASP A 158 -3.79 -9.39 11.65
C ASP A 158 -2.37 -8.91 12.02
N ILE A 159 -1.60 -8.50 11.02
CA ILE A 159 -0.24 -8.01 11.19
C ILE A 159 -0.24 -6.66 11.90
N HIS A 160 -1.14 -5.74 11.52
CA HIS A 160 -1.28 -4.44 12.18
C HIS A 160 -1.74 -4.56 13.63
N GLU A 161 -2.68 -5.47 13.93
CA GLU A 161 -3.14 -5.73 15.29
C GLU A 161 -1.98 -6.20 16.19
N LYS A 162 -1.10 -7.07 15.67
CA LYS A 162 -0.02 -7.70 16.45
C LYS A 162 1.26 -6.87 16.52
N PHE A 163 1.59 -6.17 15.44
CA PHE A 163 2.92 -5.58 15.26
C PHE A 163 2.88 -4.09 14.92
N GLY A 164 1.69 -3.48 14.85
CA GLY A 164 1.52 -2.10 14.42
C GLY A 164 2.18 -1.85 13.06
N ASP A 165 2.93 -0.76 12.96
CA ASP A 165 3.54 -0.31 11.71
C ASP A 165 4.84 -1.02 11.31
N LYS A 166 5.29 -2.02 12.10
CA LYS A 166 6.61 -2.69 11.92
C LYS A 166 6.82 -3.19 10.48
N TYR A 167 5.77 -3.63 9.81
CA TYR A 167 5.83 -4.24 8.48
C TYR A 167 5.26 -3.37 7.36
N ASN A 168 4.96 -2.09 7.59
CA ASN A 168 4.32 -1.23 6.58
C ASN A 168 5.12 -1.14 5.27
N ASN A 169 6.44 -0.97 5.33
CA ASN A 169 7.28 -0.95 4.12
C ASN A 169 7.18 -2.25 3.31
N ALA A 170 7.06 -3.39 3.97
CA ALA A 170 6.92 -4.69 3.31
C ALA A 170 5.51 -4.85 2.70
N ILE A 171 4.49 -4.45 3.46
CA ILE A 171 3.08 -4.43 3.03
C ILE A 171 2.91 -3.52 1.80
N ASP A 172 3.50 -2.32 1.80
CA ASP A 172 3.42 -1.38 0.68
C ASP A 172 4.00 -1.98 -0.61
N GLN A 173 5.18 -2.61 -0.53
CA GLN A 173 5.79 -3.30 -1.67
C GLN A 173 4.94 -4.47 -2.17
N MET A 174 4.30 -5.21 -1.26
CA MET A 174 3.37 -6.27 -1.61
C MET A 174 2.09 -5.72 -2.26
N LEU A 175 1.56 -4.60 -1.78
CA LEU A 175 0.40 -3.93 -2.36
C LEU A 175 0.68 -3.38 -3.76
N ASP A 176 1.90 -2.95 -4.04
CA ASP A 176 2.31 -2.60 -5.40
C ASP A 176 2.35 -3.84 -6.31
N TYR A 177 2.83 -4.98 -5.82
CA TYR A 177 2.76 -6.24 -6.55
C TYR A 177 1.31 -6.72 -6.78
N LYS A 178 0.43 -6.55 -5.80
CA LYS A 178 -1.01 -6.81 -5.96
C LYS A 178 -1.60 -5.98 -7.11
N LYS A 179 -1.25 -4.70 -7.23
CA LYS A 179 -1.72 -3.85 -8.35
C LYS A 179 -1.28 -4.43 -9.70
N GLN A 180 -0.05 -4.95 -9.79
CA GLN A 180 0.44 -5.62 -10.98
C GLN A 180 -0.36 -6.88 -11.30
N LEU A 181 -0.60 -7.77 -10.33
CA LEU A 181 -1.41 -8.97 -10.53
C LEU A 181 -2.81 -8.65 -11.07
N LYS A 182 -3.44 -7.59 -10.54
CA LYS A 182 -4.75 -7.11 -10.99
C LYS A 182 -4.72 -6.58 -12.43
N GLN A 183 -3.67 -5.85 -12.80
CA GLN A 183 -3.48 -5.37 -14.18
C GLN A 183 -3.25 -6.52 -15.16
N GLU A 184 -2.58 -7.58 -14.73
CA GLU A 184 -2.35 -8.81 -15.50
C GLU A 184 -3.59 -9.74 -15.55
N GLY A 185 -4.67 -9.39 -14.84
CA GLY A 185 -5.88 -10.23 -14.77
C GLY A 185 -5.67 -11.55 -14.03
N ARG A 186 -4.67 -11.60 -13.15
CA ARG A 186 -4.33 -12.78 -12.35
C ARG A 186 -5.11 -12.85 -11.05
N ILE A 187 -5.66 -11.73 -10.59
CA ILE A 187 -6.53 -11.59 -9.41
C ILE A 187 -7.63 -10.56 -9.64
#